data_AF-A0A7Y2CQ07-F1
#
_entry.id   AF-A0A7Y2CQ07-F1
#
_cell.length_a   1.000
_cell.length_b   1.000
_cell.length_c   1.000
_cell.angle_alpha   90.00
_cell.angle_beta   90.00
_cell.angle_gamma   90.00
#
_symmetry.space_group_name_H-M   'P 1'
#
loop_
_entity.id
_entity.type
_entity.pdbx_description
1 polymer ?
#
loop_
_entity_poly.entity_id
_entity_poly.type
_entity_poly.pdbx_seq_one_letter_code
_entity_poly.pdbx_strand_id
1 'polypeptide(L)'
;MEDNTLEGTGGWLLVYLIGSIPLLIVYSMGLSGWFFEYPIALMIAIFLILAVPLLLILSKSRKAPQWNIALLWAAAVLMTLRSLSVILMPSGTWDPMMQDELFGVVTILLGIVGFSVLWAIVWTLYFKKSQRVRNTFGE
;
A
#
# COMPACT_ATOMS: atom_id res chain seq x y z
N MET A 1 -21.43 6.87 -34.61
CA MET A 1 -20.08 6.39 -34.27
C MET A 1 -19.65 7.15 -33.04
N GLU A 2 -19.83 6.50 -31.89
CA GLU A 2 -19.30 6.91 -30.58
C GLU A 2 -17.80 6.66 -30.59
N ASP A 3 -17.02 7.72 -30.73
CA ASP A 3 -15.61 7.70 -30.36
C ASP A 3 -15.20 9.15 -30.25
N ASN A 4 -15.17 9.69 -29.02
CA ASN A 4 -14.48 10.93 -28.62
C ASN A 4 -14.91 11.27 -27.18
N THR A 5 -14.14 10.80 -26.19
CA THR A 5 -13.72 11.52 -24.96
C THR A 5 -13.24 10.56 -23.86
N LEU A 6 -12.18 9.79 -24.17
CA LEU A 6 -11.29 9.22 -23.14
C LEU A 6 -10.18 10.23 -22.77
N GLU A 7 -10.46 11.54 -22.85
CA GLU A 7 -9.51 12.59 -22.51
C GLU A 7 -9.71 13.07 -21.07
N GLY A 8 -8.79 12.67 -20.19
CA GLY A 8 -8.42 13.46 -19.02
C GLY A 8 -8.82 12.94 -17.63
N THR A 9 -9.86 12.11 -17.50
CA THR A 9 -10.36 11.66 -16.18
C THR A 9 -9.77 10.33 -15.70
N GLY A 10 -9.24 9.47 -16.59
CA GLY A 10 -8.74 8.14 -16.24
C GLY A 10 -7.23 8.03 -15.94
N GLY A 11 -6.42 8.99 -16.36
CA GLY A 11 -4.95 8.86 -16.28
C GLY A 11 -4.41 8.79 -14.85
N TRP A 12 -4.93 9.62 -13.95
CA TRP A 12 -4.53 9.58 -12.54
C TRP A 12 -4.99 8.29 -11.85
N LEU A 13 -6.14 7.75 -12.25
CA LEU A 13 -6.69 6.49 -11.75
C LEU A 13 -5.82 5.32 -12.19
N LEU A 14 -5.36 5.31 -13.44
CA LEU A 14 -4.41 4.33 -13.96
C LEU A 14 -3.08 4.36 -13.23
N VAL A 15 -2.49 5.55 -13.04
CA VAL A 15 -1.25 5.71 -12.26
C VAL A 15 -1.46 5.20 -10.84
N TYR A 16 -2.61 5.50 -10.23
CA TYR A 16 -2.94 5.03 -8.90
C TYR A 16 -3.02 3.50 -8.82
N LEU A 17 -3.75 2.88 -9.76
CA LEU A 17 -3.96 1.44 -9.80
C LEU A 17 -2.65 0.69 -10.10
N ILE A 18 -1.91 1.13 -11.12
CA ILE A 18 -0.63 0.52 -11.51
C ILE A 18 0.41 0.66 -10.39
N GLY A 19 0.44 1.79 -9.67
CA GLY A 19 1.34 1.95 -8.53
C GLY A 19 0.91 1.18 -7.29
N SER A 20 -0.40 1.07 -7.04
CA SER A 20 -0.91 0.41 -5.83
C SER A 20 -0.86 -1.11 -5.93
N ILE A 21 -1.06 -1.73 -7.10
CA ILE A 21 -1.07 -3.19 -7.24
C ILE A 21 0.26 -3.85 -6.80
N PRO A 22 1.44 -3.44 -7.32
CA PRO A 22 2.72 -4.00 -6.88
C PRO A 22 2.95 -3.77 -5.39
N LEU A 23 2.58 -2.58 -4.90
CA LEU A 23 2.71 -2.22 -3.49
C LEU A 23 1.84 -3.11 -2.59
N LEU A 24 0.60 -3.41 -3.00
CA LEU A 24 -0.26 -4.36 -2.30
C LEU A 24 0.30 -5.78 -2.28
N ILE A 25 0.96 -6.21 -3.35
CA ILE A 25 1.64 -7.53 -3.39
C ILE A 25 2.76 -7.56 -2.34
N VAL A 26 3.64 -6.56 -2.32
CA VAL A 26 4.72 -6.46 -1.33
C VAL A 26 4.15 -6.44 0.09
N TYR A 27 3.05 -5.72 0.31
CA TYR A 27 2.44 -5.64 1.63
C TYR A 27 1.85 -6.97 2.06
N SER A 28 1.18 -7.65 1.15
CA SER A 28 0.58 -8.96 1.42
C SER A 28 1.65 -9.99 1.74
N MET A 29 2.77 -9.98 1.00
CA MET A 29 3.94 -10.81 1.30
C MET A 29 4.50 -10.51 2.69
N GLY A 30 4.79 -9.24 2.99
CA GLY A 30 5.38 -8.83 4.27
C GLY A 30 4.49 -9.10 5.49
N LEU A 31 3.18 -8.93 5.34
CA LEU A 31 2.20 -9.18 6.40
C LEU A 31 1.89 -10.67 6.57
N SER A 32 1.83 -11.44 5.48
CA SER A 32 1.61 -12.90 5.59
C SER A 32 2.74 -13.58 6.36
N GLY A 33 3.99 -13.14 6.13
CA GLY A 33 5.17 -13.57 6.87
C GLY A 33 5.19 -13.16 8.35
N TRP A 34 4.22 -12.37 8.83
CA TRP A 34 4.05 -12.07 10.25
C TRP A 34 3.30 -13.18 10.99
N PHE A 35 2.30 -13.78 10.34
CA PHE A 35 1.43 -14.76 11.00
C PHE A 35 1.93 -16.20 10.84
N PHE A 36 2.59 -16.52 9.72
CA PHE A 36 3.04 -17.86 9.35
C PHE A 36 4.22 -17.78 8.37
N GLU A 37 4.84 -18.91 8.02
CA GLU A 37 5.88 -19.03 6.98
C GLU A 37 5.31 -18.83 5.57
N TYR A 38 4.88 -17.61 5.24
CA TYR A 38 4.39 -17.20 3.91
C TYR A 38 3.32 -18.11 3.28
N PRO A 39 2.22 -18.46 3.98
CA PRO A 39 1.16 -19.23 3.36
C PRO A 39 0.51 -18.41 2.25
N ILE A 40 0.62 -18.92 1.02
CA ILE A 40 0.09 -18.29 -0.20
C ILE A 40 -1.38 -17.91 -0.03
N ALA A 41 -2.17 -18.77 0.64
CA ALA A 41 -3.58 -18.50 0.91
C ALA A 41 -3.81 -17.23 1.76
N LEU A 42 -3.00 -17.01 2.80
CA LEU A 42 -3.10 -15.81 3.63
C LEU A 42 -2.64 -14.56 2.88
N MET A 43 -1.57 -14.67 2.10
CA MET A 43 -1.10 -13.59 1.22
C MET A 43 -2.22 -13.15 0.26
N ILE A 44 -2.90 -14.10 -0.39
CA ILE A 44 -4.03 -13.82 -1.28
C ILE A 44 -5.18 -13.17 -0.50
N ALA A 45 -5.52 -13.68 0.69
CA ALA A 45 -6.58 -13.10 1.51
C ALA A 45 -6.29 -11.65 1.90
N ILE A 46 -5.06 -11.35 2.34
CA ILE A 46 -4.63 -9.99 2.68
C ILE A 46 -4.67 -9.10 1.43
N PHE A 47 -4.19 -9.59 0.29
CA PHE A 47 -4.24 -8.83 -0.98
C PHE A 47 -5.67 -8.47 -1.36
N LEU A 48 -6.60 -9.42 -1.30
CA LEU A 48 -8.00 -9.20 -1.62
C LEU A 48 -8.63 -8.15 -0.70
N ILE A 49 -8.34 -8.21 0.61
CA ILE A 49 -8.83 -7.23 1.59
C ILE A 49 -8.28 -5.84 1.26
N LEU A 50 -6.97 -5.73 1.00
CA LEU A 50 -6.34 -4.46 0.66
C LEU A 50 -6.78 -3.91 -0.71
N ALA A 51 -7.24 -4.77 -1.61
CA ALA A 51 -7.76 -4.39 -2.92
C ALA A 51 -9.20 -3.85 -2.88
N VAL A 52 -9.94 -4.04 -1.79
CA VAL A 52 -11.34 -3.57 -1.66
C VAL A 52 -11.51 -2.07 -1.95
N PRO A 53 -10.67 -1.14 -1.43
CA PRO A 53 -10.80 0.28 -1.74
C PRO A 53 -10.48 0.62 -3.19
N LEU A 54 -9.60 -0.14 -3.84
CA LEU A 54 -9.32 0.00 -5.28
C LEU A 54 -10.57 -0.37 -6.09
N LEU A 55 -11.27 -1.42 -5.70
CA LEU A 55 -12.56 -1.78 -6.28
C LEU A 55 -13.62 -0.69 -6.05
N LEU A 56 -13.69 -0.11 -4.85
CA LEU A 56 -14.61 1.00 -4.56
C LEU A 56 -14.34 2.24 -5.42
N ILE A 57 -13.06 2.51 -5.71
CA ILE A 57 -12.63 3.57 -6.62
C ILE A 57 -13.10 3.28 -8.05
N LEU A 58 -12.96 2.05 -8.53
CA LEU A 58 -13.45 1.62 -9.84
C LEU A 58 -14.98 1.69 -9.95
N SER A 59 -15.69 1.35 -8.88
CA SER A 59 -17.15 1.48 -8.80
C SER A 59 -17.64 2.93 -8.62
N LYS A 60 -16.75 3.92 -8.64
CA LYS A 60 -17.05 5.36 -8.47
C LYS A 60 -17.91 5.67 -7.24
N SER A 61 -17.70 4.93 -6.15
CA SER A 61 -18.46 5.15 -4.91
C SER A 61 -18.07 6.47 -4.26
N ARG A 62 -19.04 7.25 -3.78
CA ARG A 62 -18.80 8.55 -3.13
C ARG A 62 -17.89 8.45 -1.91
N LYS A 63 -17.90 7.32 -1.20
CA LYS A 63 -17.04 7.06 -0.04
C LYS A 63 -15.68 6.46 -0.40
N ALA A 64 -15.42 6.17 -1.67
CA ALA A 64 -14.18 5.53 -2.11
C ALA A 64 -12.90 6.30 -1.72
N PRO A 65 -12.83 7.65 -1.83
CA PRO A 65 -11.64 8.40 -1.43
C PRO A 65 -11.31 8.23 0.06
N GLN A 66 -12.33 8.23 0.92
CA GLN A 66 -12.15 8.13 2.38
C GLN A 66 -11.66 6.74 2.79
N TRP A 67 -12.29 5.68 2.27
CA TRP A 67 -11.87 4.29 2.50
C TRP A 67 -10.44 4.04 2.01
N ASN A 68 -10.09 4.66 0.90
CA ASN A 68 -8.77 4.51 0.32
C ASN A 68 -7.68 5.21 1.12
N ILE A 69 -7.95 6.44 1.60
CA ILE A 69 -7.05 7.13 2.54
C ILE A 69 -6.89 6.31 3.82
N ALA A 70 -7.98 5.83 4.41
CA ALA A 70 -7.94 5.03 5.63
C ALA A 70 -7.08 3.77 5.46
N LEU A 71 -7.24 3.06 4.33
CA LEU A 71 -6.48 1.85 4.06
C LEU A 71 -5.00 2.12 3.77
N LEU A 72 -4.66 3.20 3.05
CA LEU A 72 -3.28 3.62 2.84
C LEU A 72 -2.54 3.86 4.15
N TRP A 73 -3.19 4.56 5.10
CA TRP A 73 -2.61 4.81 6.42
C TRP A 73 -2.57 3.55 7.28
N ALA A 74 -3.62 2.72 7.26
CA ALA A 74 -3.62 1.44 7.97
C ALA A 74 -2.48 0.53 7.49
N ALA A 75 -2.27 0.44 6.17
CA ALA A 75 -1.18 -0.32 5.58
C ALA A 75 0.19 0.25 5.97
N ALA A 76 0.36 1.57 5.97
CA ALA A 76 1.61 2.20 6.42
C ALA A 76 1.92 1.93 7.89
N VAL A 77 0.92 2.00 8.76
CA VAL A 77 1.06 1.65 10.18
C VAL A 77 1.43 0.17 10.34
N LEU A 78 0.74 -0.73 9.64
CA LEU A 78 1.03 -2.16 9.69
C LEU A 78 2.45 -2.48 9.18
N MET A 79 2.90 -1.85 8.09
CA MET A 79 4.28 -1.99 7.59
C MET A 79 5.32 -1.49 8.58
N THR A 80 5.02 -0.38 9.26
CA THR A 80 5.88 0.19 10.30
C THR A 80 5.99 -0.76 11.49
N LEU A 81 4.85 -1.25 11.98
CA LEU A 81 4.80 -2.22 13.08
C LEU A 81 5.52 -3.52 12.72
N ARG A 82 5.33 -4.00 11.49
CA ARG A 82 6.01 -5.19 10.98
C ARG A 82 7.52 -5.01 10.97
N SER A 83 7.99 -3.89 10.44
CA SER A 83 9.43 -3.57 10.37
C SER A 83 10.03 -3.42 11.76
N LEU A 84 9.33 -2.75 12.67
CA LEU A 84 9.74 -2.61 14.06
C LEU A 84 9.82 -3.98 14.77
N SER A 85 8.88 -4.88 14.51
CA SER A 85 8.90 -6.25 15.02
C SER A 85 10.13 -7.03 14.56
N VAL A 86 10.55 -6.91 13.28
CA VAL A 86 11.78 -7.57 12.79
C VAL A 86 13.02 -7.05 13.53
N ILE A 87 13.07 -5.73 13.77
CA ILE A 87 14.23 -5.09 14.38
C ILE A 87 14.33 -5.41 15.88
N LEU A 88 13.20 -5.42 16.59
CA LEU A 88 13.18 -5.63 18.04
C LEU A 88 13.26 -7.10 18.46
N MET A 89 12.72 -8.01 17.63
CA MET A 89 12.71 -9.45 17.91
C MET A 89 13.21 -10.22 16.69
N PRO A 90 14.53 -10.18 16.42
CA PRO A 90 15.10 -11.04 15.39
C PRO A 90 14.93 -12.50 15.83
N SER A 91 14.31 -13.32 14.97
CA SER A 91 14.00 -14.72 15.24
C SER A 91 15.22 -15.66 15.18
N GLY A 92 16.44 -15.12 15.33
CA GLY A 92 17.72 -15.84 15.18
C GLY A 92 18.70 -15.51 16.31
N THR A 93 19.56 -16.46 16.64
CA THR A 93 20.64 -16.31 17.63
C THR A 93 21.63 -15.23 17.19
N TRP A 94 21.88 -14.26 18.08
CA TRP A 94 22.76 -13.12 17.85
C TRP A 94 24.21 -13.56 17.63
N ASP A 95 24.63 -13.65 16.37
CA ASP A 95 26.03 -13.90 15.98
C ASP A 95 26.67 -12.57 15.53
N PRO A 96 27.89 -12.19 15.95
CA PRO A 96 28.55 -10.95 15.54
C PRO A 96 28.76 -10.77 14.02
N MET A 97 28.71 -11.84 13.21
CA MET A 97 28.73 -11.73 11.73
C MET A 97 27.44 -11.09 11.16
N MET A 98 26.41 -10.92 11.99
CA MET A 98 25.08 -10.42 11.66
C MET A 98 24.98 -8.87 11.63
N GLN A 99 26.00 -8.11 12.05
CA GLN A 99 25.92 -6.63 12.08
C GLN A 99 25.79 -6.00 10.69
N ASP A 100 26.59 -6.44 9.72
CA ASP A 100 26.52 -5.94 8.34
C ASP A 100 25.21 -6.37 7.66
N GLU A 101 24.75 -7.59 7.93
CA GLU A 101 23.45 -8.08 7.44
C GLU A 101 22.27 -7.32 8.06
N LEU A 102 22.33 -7.03 9.37
CA LEU A 102 21.33 -6.22 10.07
C LEU A 102 21.24 -4.82 9.48
N PHE A 103 22.38 -4.19 9.16
CA PHE A 103 22.39 -2.86 8.55
C PHE A 103 21.69 -2.88 7.18
N GLY A 104 21.94 -3.91 6.37
CA GLY A 104 21.25 -4.13 5.10
C GLY A 104 19.74 -4.32 5.28
N VAL A 105 19.33 -5.19 6.20
CA VAL A 105 17.91 -5.47 6.50
C VAL A 105 17.20 -4.21 7.00
N VAL A 106 17.78 -3.48 7.96
CA VAL A 106 17.22 -2.24 8.50
C VAL A 106 17.06 -1.21 7.39
N THR A 107 18.05 -1.05 6.52
CA THR A 107 18.00 -0.09 5.41
C THR A 107 16.86 -0.41 4.44
N ILE A 108 16.68 -1.70 4.09
CA ILE A 108 15.58 -2.14 3.22
C ILE A 108 14.22 -1.90 3.89
N LEU A 109 14.08 -2.26 5.17
CA LEU A 109 12.84 -2.06 5.92
C LEU A 109 12.47 -0.58 6.05
N LEU A 110 13.45 0.28 6.36
CA LEU A 110 13.25 1.73 6.39
C LEU A 110 12.85 2.27 5.01
N GLY A 111 13.43 1.73 3.93
CA GLY A 111 13.04 2.06 2.57
C GLY A 111 11.57 1.71 2.29
N ILE A 112 11.13 0.51 2.67
CA ILE A 112 9.73 0.06 2.51
C ILE A 112 8.77 0.93 3.32
N VAL A 113 9.08 1.18 4.59
CA VAL A 113 8.25 2.02 5.47
C VAL A 113 8.20 3.46 4.94
N GLY A 114 9.35 4.03 4.56
CA GLY A 114 9.44 5.38 4.00
C GLY A 114 8.63 5.52 2.73
N PHE A 115 8.74 4.55 1.80
CA PHE A 115 7.95 4.52 0.57
C PHE A 115 6.45 4.39 0.88
N SER A 116 6.08 3.55 1.83
CA SER A 116 4.67 3.38 2.25
C SER A 116 4.06 4.68 2.76
N VAL A 117 4.79 5.38 3.65
CA VAL A 117 4.33 6.64 4.24
C VAL A 117 4.27 7.72 3.16
N LEU A 118 5.27 7.81 2.29
CA LEU A 118 5.28 8.77 1.19
C LEU A 118 4.11 8.55 0.23
N TRP A 119 3.84 7.29 -0.14
CA TRP A 119 2.70 6.92 -0.97
C TRP A 119 1.37 7.32 -0.31
N ALA A 120 1.20 7.02 0.98
CA ALA A 120 0.02 7.43 1.74
C ALA A 120 -0.15 8.95 1.78
N ILE A 121 0.93 9.72 1.98
CA ILE A 121 0.90 11.20 2.01
C ILE A 121 0.50 11.76 0.64
N VAL A 122 1.20 11.36 -0.43
CA VAL A 122 0.97 11.88 -1.79
C VAL A 122 -0.48 11.64 -2.20
N TRP A 123 -0.98 10.43 -2.01
CA TRP A 123 -2.35 10.11 -2.39
C TRP A 123 -3.39 10.72 -1.46
N THR A 124 -3.13 10.83 -0.15
CA THR A 124 -4.02 11.57 0.76
C THR A 124 -4.18 13.02 0.33
N LEU A 125 -3.08 13.69 -0.02
CA LEU A 125 -3.12 15.06 -0.52
C LEU A 125 -3.86 15.15 -1.86
N TYR A 126 -3.62 14.20 -2.77
CA TYR A 126 -4.30 14.15 -4.06
C TYR A 126 -5.80 13.94 -3.91
N PHE A 127 -6.24 12.96 -3.11
CA PHE A 127 -7.66 12.69 -2.87
C PHE A 127 -8.37 13.87 -2.19
N LYS A 128 -7.71 14.59 -1.28
CA LYS A 128 -8.32 15.73 -0.58
C LYS A 128 -8.34 17.03 -1.38
N LYS A 129 -7.31 17.31 -2.20
CA LYS A 129 -7.14 18.62 -2.86
C LYS A 129 -7.48 18.62 -4.35
N SER A 130 -7.49 17.46 -5.01
CA SER A 130 -7.67 17.41 -6.47
C SER A 130 -9.12 17.68 -6.87
N GLN A 131 -9.32 18.72 -7.69
CA GLN A 131 -10.61 18.98 -8.34
C GLN A 131 -11.05 17.81 -9.23
N ARG A 132 -10.11 17.03 -9.79
CA ARG A 132 -10.43 15.85 -10.61
C ARG A 132 -11.10 14.75 -9.79
N VAL A 133 -10.66 14.53 -8.55
CA VAL A 133 -11.27 13.55 -7.63
C VAL A 133 -12.67 14.00 -7.25
N ARG A 134 -12.83 15.28 -6.87
CA ARG A 134 -14.13 15.88 -6.55
C ARG A 134 -15.12 15.75 -7.70
N ASN A 135 -14.70 16.03 -8.93
CA ASN A 135 -15.52 15.87 -10.13
C ASN A 135 -15.84 14.39 -10.45
N THR A 136 -14.99 13.45 -10.04
CA THR A 136 -15.18 12.00 -10.31
C THR A 136 -16.13 11.35 -9.30
N PHE A 137 -16.11 11.78 -8.03
CA PHE A 137 -16.89 11.15 -6.95
C PHE A 137 -18.02 12.04 -6.39
N GLY A 138 -18.18 13.28 -6.86
CA GLY A 138 -19.26 14.18 -6.45
C GLY A 138 -19.08 14.76 -5.03
N GLU A 139 -17.86 15.15 -4.67
CA GLU A 139 -17.50 15.82 -3.40
C GLU A 139 -17.41 17.35 -3.50
#